data_AF-A0AAU3FJN9-F1
#
_entry.id   AF-A0AAU3FJN9-F1
#
_cell.length_a   1.000
_cell.length_b   1.000
_cell.length_c   1.000
_cell.angle_alpha   90.00
_cell.angle_beta   90.00
_cell.angle_gamma   90.00
#
_symmetry.space_group_name_H-M   'P 1'
#
loop_
_entity.id
_entity.type
_entity.pdbx_description
1 polymer ?
#
loop_
_entity_poly.entity_id
_entity_poly.type
_entity_poly.pdbx_seq_one_letter_code
_entity_poly.pdbx_strand_id
1 'polypeptide(L)'
;MLHCFTLRLPESYRRRGPDLVAVAVFQCEDELYFEDPLPEVAAVIAGQSADVAQPEHPFWAELAQAQAHPQLQIADDGVASLLAMVWLTEAELNGPRATRPAAAPSLADGEVDNASWRARHGQYGPLWLVPRDDPNAGVPPVGFPSDNDAYVDVPNMYDVFHVEHLGGTCMSPDGVRDGLSPWYIEVSRLGGISFGGDQDIALDLDASAFLGDWSTAVLIPGSGAPEPTPQG
;
A
#
# COMPACT_ATOMS: atom_id res chain seq x y z
N MET A 1 10.73 5.57 2.91
CA MET A 1 9.76 4.56 2.44
C MET A 1 10.38 3.16 2.35
N LEU A 2 9.77 2.19 3.02
CA LEU A 2 10.11 0.77 3.08
C LEU A 2 9.26 -0.01 2.07
N HIS A 3 9.86 -0.96 1.35
CA HIS A 3 9.11 -1.97 0.59
C HIS A 3 8.63 -3.06 1.55
N CYS A 4 7.31 -3.26 1.64
CA CYS A 4 6.72 -4.26 2.53
C CYS A 4 6.68 -5.62 1.83
N PHE A 5 5.93 -5.71 0.73
CA PHE A 5 5.82 -6.95 -0.03
C PHE A 5 5.47 -6.67 -1.50
N THR A 6 5.73 -7.66 -2.34
CA THR A 6 5.21 -7.73 -3.70
C THR A 6 4.47 -9.05 -3.84
N LEU A 7 3.22 -8.98 -4.31
CA LEU A 7 2.34 -10.13 -4.41
C LEU A 7 1.80 -10.26 -5.83
N ARG A 8 1.99 -11.43 -6.42
CA ARG A 8 1.32 -11.80 -7.66
C ARG A 8 -0.13 -12.17 -7.35
N LEU A 9 -1.05 -11.56 -8.08
CA LEU A 9 -2.48 -11.72 -7.85
C LEU A 9 -3.06 -12.87 -8.70
N PRO A 10 -3.95 -13.69 -8.11
CA PRO A 10 -4.83 -14.56 -8.88
C PRO A 10 -5.67 -13.74 -9.85
N GLU A 11 -6.08 -14.33 -10.97
CA GLU A 11 -6.83 -13.63 -12.03
C GLU A 11 -8.08 -12.90 -11.53
N SER A 12 -8.83 -13.53 -10.61
CA SER A 12 -10.04 -12.92 -10.01
C SER A 12 -9.77 -11.63 -9.22
N TYR A 13 -8.54 -11.44 -8.72
CA TYR A 13 -8.13 -10.27 -7.95
C TYR A 13 -7.44 -9.20 -8.81
N ARG A 14 -7.29 -9.41 -10.14
CA ARG A 14 -6.71 -8.42 -11.06
C ARG A 14 -7.73 -7.37 -11.48
N ARG A 15 -8.16 -6.56 -10.52
CA ARG A 15 -9.30 -5.65 -10.65
C ARG A 15 -9.04 -4.40 -11.51
N ARG A 16 -7.78 -4.11 -11.80
CA ARG A 16 -7.37 -2.94 -12.62
C ARG A 16 -7.07 -3.27 -14.08
N GLY A 17 -7.33 -4.50 -14.49
CA GLY A 17 -7.13 -4.99 -15.85
C GLY A 17 -6.25 -6.25 -15.89
N PRO A 18 -6.37 -7.04 -16.96
CA PRO A 18 -5.72 -8.35 -17.05
C PRO A 18 -4.19 -8.28 -17.07
N ASP A 19 -3.65 -7.16 -17.55
CA ASP A 19 -2.20 -6.93 -17.69
C ASP A 19 -1.52 -6.51 -16.38
N LEU A 20 -2.30 -6.08 -15.38
CA LEU A 20 -1.80 -5.71 -14.06
C LEU A 20 -1.89 -6.92 -13.12
N VAL A 21 -0.81 -7.69 -13.09
CA VAL A 21 -0.76 -9.06 -12.54
C VAL A 21 -0.32 -9.13 -11.08
N ALA A 22 0.21 -8.02 -10.54
CA ALA A 22 0.77 -7.98 -9.20
C ALA A 22 0.63 -6.58 -8.58
N VAL A 23 0.79 -6.52 -7.26
CA VAL A 23 0.91 -5.28 -6.50
C VAL A 23 2.20 -5.28 -5.69
N ALA A 24 2.85 -4.13 -5.62
CA ALA A 24 3.92 -3.86 -4.66
C ALA A 24 3.42 -2.82 -3.65
N VAL A 25 3.57 -3.12 -2.37
CA VAL A 25 3.12 -2.28 -1.26
C VAL A 25 4.34 -1.74 -0.53
N PHE A 26 4.28 -0.45 -0.23
CA PHE A 26 5.30 0.31 0.44
C PHE A 26 4.68 1.13 1.56
N GLN A 27 5.47 1.37 2.61
CA GLN A 27 5.07 2.20 3.73
C GLN A 27 6.17 3.19 4.08
N CYS A 28 5.80 4.42 4.42
CA CYS A 28 6.66 5.37 5.09
C CYS A 28 6.03 5.71 6.43
N GLU A 29 6.72 5.39 7.52
CA GLU A 29 6.37 5.96 8.82
C GLU A 29 6.98 7.35 8.91
N ASP A 30 6.21 8.29 9.42
CA ASP A 30 6.71 9.62 9.80
C ASP A 30 6.32 9.86 11.26
N GLU A 31 7.31 10.03 12.15
CA GLU A 31 7.04 10.36 13.56
C GLU A 31 6.30 11.70 13.73
N LEU A 32 6.24 12.52 12.67
CA LEU A 32 5.63 13.84 12.65
C LEU A 32 4.25 13.90 11.98
N TYR A 33 3.67 12.76 11.58
CA TYR A 33 2.49 12.70 10.71
C TYR A 33 2.79 13.20 9.29
N PHE A 34 2.02 12.75 8.30
CA PHE A 34 2.20 13.20 6.94
C PHE A 34 1.81 14.69 6.83
N GLU A 35 2.79 15.54 6.57
CA GLU A 35 2.58 16.94 6.19
C GLU A 35 2.68 17.09 4.66
N ASP A 36 1.96 18.07 4.12
CA ASP A 36 2.13 18.45 2.72
C ASP A 36 3.60 18.78 2.43
N PRO A 37 4.15 18.36 1.27
CA PRO A 37 5.52 18.67 0.93
C PRO A 37 5.74 20.18 0.96
N LEU A 38 6.93 20.61 1.41
CA LEU A 38 7.31 22.01 1.38
C LEU A 38 7.06 22.61 -0.02
N PRO A 39 6.59 23.87 -0.13
CA PRO A 39 6.23 24.47 -1.42
C PRO A 39 7.33 24.38 -2.48
N GLU A 40 8.58 24.44 -2.03
CA GLU A 40 9.78 24.30 -2.85
C GLU A 40 9.89 22.90 -3.49
N VAL A 41 9.64 21.85 -2.70
CA VAL A 41 9.63 20.45 -3.16
C VAL A 41 8.52 20.24 -4.18
N ALA A 42 7.31 20.74 -3.89
CA ALA A 42 6.18 20.66 -4.80
C ALA A 42 6.47 21.39 -6.13
N ALA A 43 7.08 22.56 -6.07
CA ALA A 43 7.47 23.33 -7.26
C ALA A 43 8.51 22.58 -8.12
N VAL A 44 9.54 21.97 -7.50
CA VAL A 44 10.56 21.20 -8.24
C VAL A 44 9.94 19.97 -8.91
N ILE A 45 9.06 19.23 -8.24
CA ILE A 45 8.33 18.10 -8.83
C ILE A 45 7.47 18.57 -10.01
N ALA A 46 6.86 19.75 -9.92
CA ALA A 46 6.08 20.35 -11.00
C ALA A 46 6.94 20.95 -12.15
N GLY A 47 8.27 20.83 -12.08
CA GLY A 47 9.20 21.41 -13.06
C GLY A 47 9.25 22.93 -13.01
N GLN A 48 8.86 23.54 -11.89
CA GLN A 48 8.85 24.98 -11.67
C GLN A 48 10.14 25.41 -10.97
N SER A 49 10.49 26.69 -11.14
CA SER A 49 11.61 27.28 -10.39
C SER A 49 11.22 27.42 -8.92
N ALA A 50 12.08 26.97 -8.03
CA ALA A 50 11.95 27.13 -6.58
C ALA A 50 13.20 27.82 -6.02
N ASP A 51 13.03 28.68 -5.02
CA ASP A 51 14.14 29.23 -4.23
C ASP A 51 14.44 28.25 -3.10
N VAL A 52 15.45 27.41 -3.31
CA VAL A 52 15.79 26.30 -2.41
C VAL A 52 17.07 26.56 -1.66
N ALA A 53 17.14 26.08 -0.42
CA ALA A 53 18.41 26.01 0.30
C ALA A 53 19.37 25.01 -0.39
N GLN A 54 20.66 25.38 -0.47
CA GLN A 54 21.71 24.54 -1.08
C GLN A 54 21.32 24.04 -2.49
N PRO A 55 21.06 24.92 -3.47
CA PRO A 55 20.58 24.54 -4.81
C PRO A 55 21.52 23.60 -5.56
N GLU A 56 22.80 23.58 -5.20
CA GLU A 56 23.81 22.66 -5.73
C GLU A 56 23.70 21.22 -5.17
N HIS A 57 22.86 21.00 -4.16
CA HIS A 57 22.71 19.71 -3.52
C HIS A 57 22.10 18.68 -4.51
N PRO A 58 22.68 17.46 -4.63
CA PRO A 58 22.23 16.44 -5.60
C PRO A 58 20.74 16.09 -5.52
N PHE A 59 20.16 16.17 -4.31
CA PHE A 59 18.73 15.97 -4.07
C PHE A 59 17.85 16.73 -5.06
N TRP A 60 18.13 18.01 -5.33
CA TRP A 60 17.27 18.84 -6.18
C TRP A 60 17.31 18.38 -7.64
N ALA A 61 18.49 17.97 -8.12
CA ALA A 61 18.65 17.44 -9.47
C ALA A 61 17.99 16.06 -9.64
N GLU A 62 18.03 15.21 -8.61
CA GLU A 62 17.36 13.91 -8.59
C GLU A 62 15.84 14.06 -8.49
N LEU A 63 15.36 14.95 -7.62
CA LEU A 63 13.94 15.25 -7.46
C LEU A 63 13.32 15.78 -8.75
N ALA A 64 14.02 16.66 -9.47
CA ALA A 64 13.56 17.18 -10.77
C ALA A 64 13.48 16.11 -11.88
N GLN A 65 14.15 14.97 -11.70
CA GLN A 65 14.09 13.82 -12.61
C GLN A 65 13.13 12.74 -12.13
N ALA A 66 12.60 12.86 -10.90
CA ALA A 66 11.68 11.88 -10.35
C ALA A 66 10.39 11.85 -11.16
N GLN A 67 9.92 10.63 -11.44
CA GLN A 67 8.67 10.40 -12.15
C GLN A 67 7.81 9.48 -11.30
N ALA A 68 6.57 9.85 -11.05
CA ALA A 68 5.62 8.95 -10.43
C ALA A 68 5.39 7.75 -11.35
N HIS A 69 5.28 6.57 -10.77
CA HIS A 69 4.88 5.40 -11.53
C HIS A 69 3.44 5.61 -12.05
N PRO A 70 3.12 5.31 -13.32
CA PRO A 70 1.78 5.54 -13.87
C PRO A 70 0.66 4.78 -13.14
N GLN A 71 1.03 3.70 -12.46
CA GLN A 71 0.14 2.86 -11.66
C GLN A 71 0.32 3.05 -10.14
N LEU A 72 1.00 4.13 -9.73
CA LEU A 72 1.17 4.48 -8.33
C LEU A 72 -0.15 4.98 -7.76
N GLN A 73 -0.39 4.53 -6.54
CA GLN A 73 -1.53 4.86 -5.72
C GLN A 73 -1.01 5.18 -4.32
N ILE A 74 -1.36 6.35 -3.77
CA ILE A 74 -0.92 6.78 -2.44
C ILE A 74 -2.12 6.97 -1.50
N ALA A 75 -1.97 6.55 -0.26
CA ALA A 75 -2.94 6.72 0.83
C ALA A 75 -2.24 7.28 2.08
N ASP A 76 -2.83 8.31 2.68
CA ASP A 76 -2.51 8.78 4.03
C ASP A 76 -3.52 8.15 4.98
N ASP A 77 -3.02 7.35 5.93
CA ASP A 77 -3.86 6.63 6.88
C ASP A 77 -4.34 7.48 8.06
N GLY A 78 -3.94 8.74 8.15
CA GLY A 78 -4.31 9.62 9.27
C GLY A 78 -3.70 9.19 10.62
N VAL A 79 -2.85 8.16 10.66
CA VAL A 79 -2.15 7.62 11.84
C VAL A 79 -0.63 7.62 11.61
N ALA A 80 -0.14 8.67 10.95
CA ALA A 80 1.27 8.95 10.75
C ALA A 80 2.03 7.95 9.85
N SER A 81 1.30 7.25 8.96
CA SER A 81 1.91 6.43 7.92
C SER A 81 1.38 6.75 6.52
N LEU A 82 2.32 6.97 5.61
CA LEU A 82 2.03 7.02 4.19
C LEU A 82 2.13 5.61 3.60
N LEU A 83 1.12 5.20 2.86
CA LEU A 83 1.12 3.98 2.08
C LEU A 83 1.20 4.29 0.61
N ALA A 84 1.97 3.46 -0.09
CA ALA A 84 1.99 3.45 -1.53
C ALA A 84 1.74 2.03 -2.05
N MET A 85 0.84 1.91 -3.00
CA MET A 85 0.64 0.70 -3.79
C MET A 85 0.99 0.98 -5.25
N VAL A 86 1.71 0.06 -5.87
CA VAL A 86 2.02 0.12 -7.29
C VAL A 86 1.50 -1.15 -7.94
N TRP A 87 0.60 -1.02 -8.91
CA TRP A 87 0.24 -2.15 -9.77
C TRP A 87 1.34 -2.40 -10.80
N LEU A 88 1.66 -3.68 -10.99
CA LEU A 88 2.76 -4.12 -11.83
C LEU A 88 2.23 -4.97 -12.99
N THR A 89 2.75 -4.69 -14.16
CA THR A 89 2.71 -5.59 -15.31
C THR A 89 3.58 -6.81 -15.09
N GLU A 90 3.40 -7.84 -15.92
CA GLU A 90 4.28 -9.02 -15.93
C GLU A 90 5.75 -8.64 -16.16
N ALA A 91 6.01 -7.66 -17.02
CA ALA A 91 7.36 -7.21 -17.33
C ALA A 91 8.01 -6.48 -16.15
N GLU A 92 7.26 -5.67 -15.40
CA GLU A 92 7.74 -4.98 -14.21
C GLU A 92 7.97 -5.95 -13.05
N LEU A 93 7.06 -6.91 -12.84
CA LEU A 93 7.21 -7.93 -11.79
C LEU A 93 8.48 -8.77 -11.97
N ASN A 94 8.77 -9.18 -13.20
CA ASN A 94 9.94 -9.99 -13.53
C ASN A 94 11.16 -9.13 -13.94
N GLY A 95 11.02 -7.81 -13.91
CA GLY A 95 12.05 -6.88 -14.30
C GLY A 95 13.26 -6.93 -13.36
N PRO A 96 14.40 -6.37 -13.80
CA PRO A 96 15.54 -6.22 -12.91
C PRO A 96 15.13 -5.34 -11.72
N ARG A 97 15.61 -5.70 -10.52
CA ARG A 97 15.43 -4.84 -9.35
C ARG A 97 16.03 -3.48 -9.63
N ALA A 98 15.28 -2.42 -9.35
CA ALA A 98 15.80 -1.07 -9.41
C ALA A 98 17.03 -0.96 -8.51
N THR A 99 18.10 -0.37 -9.03
CA THR A 99 19.27 -0.04 -8.21
C THR A 99 18.82 0.94 -7.14
N ARG A 100 19.17 0.67 -5.88
CA ARG A 100 18.96 1.65 -4.81
C ARG A 100 19.65 2.96 -5.23
N PRO A 101 18.97 4.13 -5.13
CA PRO A 101 19.63 5.41 -5.33
C PRO A 101 20.91 5.50 -4.49
N ALA A 102 21.93 6.16 -5.02
CA ALA A 102 23.13 6.41 -4.23
C ALA A 102 22.72 7.20 -2.97
N ALA A 103 23.36 6.92 -1.84
CA ALA A 103 23.12 7.71 -0.65
C ALA A 103 23.59 9.14 -0.93
N ALA A 104 22.64 10.07 -1.13
CA ALA A 104 22.92 11.49 -1.12
C ALA A 104 23.26 11.93 0.31
N PRO A 105 24.04 13.01 0.49
CA PRO A 105 24.12 13.66 1.79
C PRO A 105 22.70 14.03 2.24
N SER A 106 22.40 13.90 3.54
CA SER A 106 21.11 14.35 4.04
C SER A 106 21.00 15.86 3.89
N LEU A 107 19.85 16.36 3.43
CA LEU A 107 19.56 17.80 3.40
C LEU A 107 19.41 18.40 4.80
N ALA A 108 19.12 17.58 5.81
CA ALA A 108 18.94 17.98 7.20
C ALA A 108 19.65 17.04 8.18
N ASP A 109 20.09 17.57 9.32
CA ASP A 109 20.57 16.77 10.44
C ASP A 109 19.39 16.01 11.07
N GLY A 110 19.37 14.67 10.98
CA GLY A 110 18.36 13.86 11.69
C GLY A 110 17.86 12.62 10.94
N GLU A 111 17.94 12.58 9.61
CA GLU A 111 17.58 11.37 8.86
C GLU A 111 18.66 10.29 9.06
N VAL A 112 18.33 9.29 9.88
CA VAL A 112 19.19 8.13 10.10
C VAL A 112 18.49 6.88 9.60
N ASP A 113 19.26 6.01 8.94
CA ASP A 113 18.81 4.68 8.58
C ASP A 113 18.46 3.89 9.85
N ASN A 114 17.17 3.61 10.07
CA ASN A 114 16.70 2.91 11.26
C ASN A 114 17.02 1.41 11.19
N ALA A 115 18.27 1.07 11.55
CA ALA A 115 18.77 -0.29 11.52
C ALA A 115 17.97 -1.27 12.42
N SER A 116 17.38 -0.77 13.52
CA SER A 116 16.57 -1.59 14.43
C SER A 116 15.28 -2.08 13.78
N TRP A 117 14.68 -1.24 12.93
CA TRP A 117 13.50 -1.56 12.15
C TRP A 117 13.76 -2.63 11.09
N ARG A 118 14.87 -2.49 10.34
CA ARG A 118 15.30 -3.53 9.38
C ARG A 118 15.52 -4.89 10.03
N ALA A 119 15.98 -4.93 11.28
CA ALA A 119 16.20 -6.16 12.00
C ALA A 119 14.89 -6.79 12.51
N ARG A 120 13.95 -5.95 13.00
CA ARG A 120 12.65 -6.41 13.52
C ARG A 120 11.72 -6.92 12.43
N HIS A 121 11.77 -6.32 11.24
CA HIS A 121 10.86 -6.60 10.13
C HIS A 121 11.59 -7.13 8.89
N GLY A 122 12.71 -7.83 9.10
CA GLY A 122 13.64 -8.24 8.05
C GLY A 122 12.98 -8.95 6.86
N GLN A 123 13.71 -8.97 5.73
CA GLN A 123 13.25 -9.53 4.46
C GLN A 123 12.66 -10.93 4.66
N TYR A 124 11.34 -11.01 4.64
CA TYR A 124 10.66 -12.29 4.50
C TYR A 124 11.14 -12.91 3.18
N GLY A 125 11.39 -14.21 3.21
CA GLY A 125 11.71 -14.96 2.01
C GLY A 125 10.55 -14.97 1.00
N PRO A 126 10.61 -15.82 -0.03
CA PRO A 126 9.49 -15.94 -0.95
C PRO A 126 8.20 -16.30 -0.20
N LEU A 127 7.15 -15.52 -0.47
CA LEU A 127 5.80 -15.75 0.01
C LEU A 127 5.01 -16.53 -1.05
N TRP A 128 4.11 -17.40 -0.61
CA TRP A 128 3.25 -18.20 -1.49
C TRP A 128 1.80 -18.03 -1.10
N LEU A 129 0.94 -17.81 -2.09
CA LEU A 129 -0.50 -17.90 -1.89
C LEU A 129 -0.91 -19.37 -1.88
N VAL A 130 -1.73 -19.73 -0.89
CA VAL A 130 -2.34 -21.04 -0.77
C VAL A 130 -3.85 -20.87 -0.88
N PRO A 131 -4.56 -21.71 -1.65
CA PRO A 131 -6.01 -21.67 -1.69
C PRO A 131 -6.61 -21.81 -0.28
N ARG A 132 -7.57 -20.94 0.04
CA ARG A 132 -8.35 -20.98 1.27
C ARG A 132 -9.77 -21.40 0.91
N ASP A 133 -10.26 -22.47 1.50
CA ASP A 133 -11.66 -22.88 1.37
C ASP A 133 -12.51 -22.05 2.33
N ASP A 134 -12.78 -20.82 1.91
CA ASP A 134 -13.52 -19.83 2.69
C ASP A 134 -14.92 -19.63 2.10
N PRO A 135 -16.00 -19.85 2.88
CA PRO A 135 -17.37 -19.69 2.39
C PRO A 135 -17.69 -18.25 1.96
N ASN A 136 -16.93 -17.27 2.43
CA ASN A 136 -17.12 -15.85 2.13
C ASN A 136 -16.27 -15.37 0.96
N ALA A 137 -15.50 -16.26 0.30
CA ALA A 137 -14.69 -15.88 -0.85
C ALA A 137 -15.57 -15.29 -1.97
N GLY A 138 -15.28 -14.06 -2.40
CA GLY A 138 -16.06 -13.35 -3.41
C GLY A 138 -17.36 -12.71 -2.89
N VAL A 139 -17.61 -12.75 -1.58
CA VAL A 139 -18.73 -12.06 -0.92
C VAL A 139 -18.19 -10.79 -0.24
N PRO A 140 -18.86 -9.63 -0.35
CA PRO A 140 -18.46 -8.44 0.39
C PRO A 140 -18.58 -8.71 1.90
N PRO A 141 -17.56 -8.40 2.70
CA PRO A 141 -17.64 -8.59 4.14
C PRO A 141 -18.68 -7.65 4.75
N VAL A 142 -19.30 -8.09 5.85
CA VAL A 142 -20.30 -7.31 6.60
C VAL A 142 -20.06 -7.41 8.09
N GLY A 143 -20.39 -6.33 8.83
CA GLY A 143 -20.18 -6.26 10.28
C GLY A 143 -20.97 -7.31 11.05
N PHE A 144 -22.19 -7.63 10.59
CA PHE A 144 -22.96 -8.74 11.11
C PHE A 144 -23.39 -9.67 9.97
N PRO A 145 -23.32 -11.01 10.13
CA PRO A 145 -23.80 -11.96 9.11
C PRO A 145 -25.27 -11.75 8.71
N SER A 146 -26.09 -11.15 9.58
CA SER A 146 -27.48 -10.78 9.27
C SER A 146 -27.63 -9.68 8.23
N ASP A 147 -26.57 -8.93 7.94
CA ASP A 147 -26.61 -7.80 7.01
C ASP A 147 -26.50 -8.24 5.55
N ASN A 148 -26.09 -9.50 5.32
CA ASN A 148 -25.98 -10.09 3.99
C ASN A 148 -26.20 -11.61 4.06
N ASP A 149 -27.31 -12.10 3.49
CA ASP A 149 -27.66 -13.53 3.47
C ASP A 149 -26.61 -14.43 2.78
N ALA A 150 -25.73 -13.86 1.94
CA ALA A 150 -24.64 -14.59 1.31
C ALA A 150 -23.38 -14.70 2.19
N TYR A 151 -23.27 -13.90 3.26
CA TYR A 151 -22.12 -13.91 4.16
C TYR A 151 -22.36 -14.89 5.31
N VAL A 152 -21.49 -15.87 5.40
CA VAL A 152 -21.56 -16.98 6.34
C VAL A 152 -20.76 -16.64 7.60
N ASP A 153 -21.40 -16.75 8.76
CA ASP A 153 -20.70 -16.72 10.04
C ASP A 153 -19.74 -17.92 10.15
N VAL A 154 -18.47 -17.66 10.45
CA VAL A 154 -17.44 -18.70 10.61
C VAL A 154 -17.02 -18.74 12.09
N PRO A 155 -17.58 -19.69 12.88
CA PRO A 155 -17.19 -19.84 14.27
C PRO A 155 -15.70 -20.15 14.40
N ASN A 156 -15.05 -19.52 15.38
CA ASN A 156 -13.61 -19.69 15.65
C ASN A 156 -12.74 -19.40 14.42
N MET A 157 -13.10 -18.41 13.59
CA MET A 157 -12.37 -18.06 12.37
C MET A 157 -10.85 -17.93 12.56
N TYR A 158 -10.37 -17.44 13.72
CA TYR A 158 -8.93 -17.32 14.04
C TYR A 158 -8.20 -18.65 14.21
N ASP A 159 -8.91 -19.74 14.51
CA ASP A 159 -8.35 -21.09 14.56
C ASP A 159 -8.36 -21.77 13.18
N VAL A 160 -9.17 -21.26 12.25
CA VAL A 160 -9.41 -21.85 10.92
C VAL A 160 -8.59 -21.16 9.85
N PHE A 161 -8.48 -19.84 9.91
CA PHE A 161 -7.85 -19.01 8.90
C PHE A 161 -6.68 -18.20 9.47
N HIS A 162 -5.70 -17.95 8.61
CA HIS A 162 -4.65 -16.98 8.89
C HIS A 162 -5.15 -15.55 8.63
N VAL A 163 -4.61 -14.58 9.36
CA VAL A 163 -4.99 -13.16 9.28
C VAL A 163 -4.49 -12.46 8.01
N GLU A 164 -3.46 -12.98 7.35
CA GLU A 164 -3.06 -12.46 6.04
C GLU A 164 -3.69 -13.27 4.91
N HIS A 165 -4.55 -12.62 4.13
CA HIS A 165 -5.31 -13.30 3.08
C HIS A 165 -5.85 -12.33 2.01
N LEU A 166 -6.42 -12.93 0.96
CA LEU A 166 -7.14 -12.23 -0.09
C LEU A 166 -8.64 -12.47 0.06
N GLY A 167 -9.44 -11.42 0.26
CA GLY A 167 -10.91 -11.49 0.37
C GLY A 167 -11.41 -12.41 1.47
N GLY A 168 -12.69 -12.80 1.42
CA GLY A 168 -13.27 -13.83 2.29
C GLY A 168 -13.71 -13.33 3.67
N THR A 169 -13.66 -14.21 4.66
CA THR A 169 -13.97 -13.89 6.06
C THR A 169 -13.02 -12.81 6.56
N CYS A 170 -13.57 -11.65 6.94
CA CYS A 170 -12.81 -10.56 7.54
C CYS A 170 -12.28 -10.97 8.91
N MET A 171 -10.97 -10.77 9.10
CA MET A 171 -10.25 -11.19 10.31
C MET A 171 -9.90 -10.03 11.23
N SER A 172 -10.24 -8.80 10.86
CA SER A 172 -10.06 -7.62 11.69
C SER A 172 -10.71 -7.77 13.08
N PRO A 173 -9.96 -7.60 14.18
CA PRO A 173 -10.52 -7.68 15.53
C PRO A 173 -11.54 -6.58 15.83
N ASP A 174 -11.46 -5.46 15.12
CA ASP A 174 -12.34 -4.29 15.27
C ASP A 174 -13.58 -4.36 14.34
N GLY A 175 -13.72 -5.44 13.57
CA GLY A 175 -14.85 -5.69 12.68
C GLY A 175 -14.63 -5.24 11.24
N VAL A 176 -15.68 -5.37 10.43
CA VAL A 176 -15.64 -5.06 9.00
C VAL A 176 -15.61 -3.56 8.77
N ARG A 177 -14.75 -3.14 7.85
CA ARG A 177 -14.59 -1.74 7.42
C ARG A 177 -15.63 -1.41 6.36
N ASP A 178 -16.30 -0.26 6.50
CA ASP A 178 -17.36 0.17 5.59
C ASP A 178 -16.88 0.26 4.14
N GLY A 179 -17.65 -0.31 3.22
CA GLY A 179 -17.43 -0.18 1.78
C GLY A 179 -16.37 -1.11 1.18
N LEU A 180 -15.83 -2.07 1.97
CA LEU A 180 -14.87 -3.04 1.45
C LEU A 180 -15.53 -3.98 0.43
N SER A 181 -14.94 -4.06 -0.76
CA SER A 181 -15.32 -5.00 -1.80
C SER A 181 -14.89 -6.43 -1.41
N PRO A 182 -15.36 -7.48 -2.11
CA PRO A 182 -14.83 -8.83 -1.93
C PRO A 182 -13.34 -8.99 -2.29
N TRP A 183 -12.77 -7.99 -2.98
CA TRP A 183 -11.47 -8.06 -3.63
C TRP A 183 -10.46 -7.23 -2.85
N TYR A 184 -10.16 -7.66 -1.63
CA TYR A 184 -9.21 -6.96 -0.78
C TYR A 184 -8.05 -7.85 -0.32
N ILE A 185 -6.98 -7.22 0.15
CA ILE A 185 -5.89 -7.90 0.86
C ILE A 185 -6.00 -7.50 2.33
N GLU A 186 -6.20 -8.46 3.22
CA GLU A 186 -6.06 -8.25 4.66
C GLU A 186 -4.64 -8.61 5.06
N VAL A 187 -3.93 -7.71 5.74
CA VAL A 187 -2.59 -7.97 6.27
C VAL A 187 -2.41 -7.36 7.64
N SER A 188 -1.77 -8.11 8.55
CA SER A 188 -1.41 -7.64 9.89
C SER A 188 -0.01 -7.03 9.92
N ARG A 189 1.02 -7.84 9.67
CA ARG A 189 2.43 -7.46 9.82
C ARG A 189 3.32 -7.87 8.65
N LEU A 190 2.71 -8.27 7.55
CA LEU A 190 3.43 -8.78 6.39
C LEU A 190 4.42 -7.73 5.86
N GLY A 191 5.69 -8.09 5.74
CA GLY A 191 6.69 -7.17 5.20
C GLY A 191 7.08 -6.03 6.14
N GLY A 192 6.70 -6.09 7.41
CA GLY A 192 6.95 -4.99 8.35
C GLY A 192 5.97 -3.85 8.26
N ILE A 193 4.85 -4.05 7.57
CA ILE A 193 3.75 -3.11 7.61
C ILE A 193 3.27 -2.95 9.06
N SER A 194 3.06 -1.71 9.49
CA SER A 194 2.76 -1.36 10.88
C SER A 194 1.81 -0.18 10.91
N PHE A 195 0.62 -0.35 11.45
CA PHE A 195 -0.32 0.74 11.69
C PHE A 195 -0.30 0.99 13.19
N GLY A 196 -0.39 2.24 13.65
CA GLY A 196 -0.30 2.51 15.10
C GLY A 196 -1.23 1.59 15.91
N GLY A 197 -0.68 0.78 16.83
CA GLY A 197 -1.43 -0.28 17.54
C GLY A 197 -1.34 -1.63 16.82
N ASP A 198 -1.50 -2.76 17.52
CA ASP A 198 -1.31 -4.10 16.92
C ASP A 198 -2.42 -4.52 15.93
N GLN A 199 -2.79 -3.66 14.95
CA GLN A 199 -3.99 -3.78 14.11
C GLN A 199 -3.70 -4.21 12.66
N ASP A 200 -4.71 -4.83 12.04
CA ASP A 200 -4.70 -5.27 10.63
C ASP A 200 -5.10 -4.12 9.69
N ILE A 201 -4.71 -4.21 8.42
CA ILE A 201 -5.20 -3.31 7.35
C ILE A 201 -5.90 -4.08 6.24
N ALA A 202 -6.83 -3.40 5.56
CA ALA A 202 -7.43 -3.90 4.33
C ALA A 202 -7.07 -3.00 3.13
N LEU A 203 -6.53 -3.63 2.09
CA LEU A 203 -6.21 -3.02 0.80
C LEU A 203 -7.29 -3.40 -0.21
N ASP A 204 -8.21 -2.51 -0.53
CA ASP A 204 -9.23 -2.78 -1.54
C ASP A 204 -8.66 -2.62 -2.95
N LEU A 205 -8.61 -3.74 -3.69
CA LEU A 205 -8.06 -3.80 -5.04
C LEU A 205 -9.05 -3.29 -6.09
N ASP A 206 -10.35 -3.35 -5.82
CA ASP A 206 -11.41 -2.94 -6.75
C ASP A 206 -11.73 -1.45 -6.57
N ALA A 207 -12.03 -1.05 -5.33
CA ALA A 207 -12.31 0.34 -4.97
C ALA A 207 -11.05 1.21 -4.98
N SER A 208 -9.85 0.59 -5.02
CA SER A 208 -8.59 1.32 -4.91
C SER A 208 -8.56 2.19 -3.65
N ALA A 209 -8.73 1.56 -2.50
CA ALA A 209 -8.76 2.26 -1.22
C ALA A 209 -7.95 1.49 -0.18
N PHE A 210 -7.32 2.24 0.72
CA PHE A 210 -6.82 1.70 1.97
C PHE A 210 -7.86 1.97 3.04
N LEU A 211 -8.33 0.90 3.69
CA LEU A 211 -9.26 1.00 4.80
C LEU A 211 -8.50 0.63 6.08
N GLY A 212 -8.24 1.64 6.93
CA GLY A 212 -7.73 1.49 8.30
C GLY A 212 -8.84 1.58 9.34
N ASP A 213 -8.50 1.50 10.63
CA ASP A 213 -9.47 1.56 11.77
C ASP A 213 -10.14 2.95 11.89
N TRP A 214 -9.36 4.03 11.72
CA TRP A 214 -9.83 5.41 11.96
C TRP A 214 -9.97 6.27 10.70
N SER A 215 -9.60 5.74 9.53
CA SER A 215 -9.63 6.48 8.28
C SER A 215 -9.85 5.58 7.06
N THR A 216 -10.52 6.14 6.06
CA THR A 216 -10.51 5.63 4.69
C THR A 216 -9.63 6.56 3.89
N ALA A 217 -8.54 6.01 3.36
CA ALA A 217 -7.65 6.71 2.47
C ALA A 217 -7.93 6.23 1.05
N VAL A 218 -8.54 7.11 0.25
CA VAL A 218 -8.73 6.82 -1.18
C VAL A 218 -7.37 6.88 -1.84
N LEU A 219 -7.05 5.85 -2.63
CA LEU A 219 -5.81 5.89 -3.39
C LEU A 219 -5.87 6.92 -4.48
N ILE A 220 -5.13 8.00 -4.30
CA ILE A 220 -4.99 9.03 -5.32
C ILE A 220 -3.91 8.55 -6.30
N PRO A 221 -4.15 8.63 -7.62
CA PRO A 221 -3.10 8.41 -8.60
C PRO A 221 -1.89 9.32 -8.28
N GLY A 222 -0.69 8.77 -8.29
CA GLY A 222 0.53 9.58 -8.11
C GLY A 222 0.59 10.72 -9.13
N SER A 223 1.14 11.87 -8.75
CA SER A 223 1.31 13.02 -9.64
C SER A 223 2.07 12.62 -10.92
N GLY A 224 1.36 12.49 -12.04
CA GLY A 224 1.89 12.00 -13.32
C GLY A 224 1.27 10.69 -13.84
N ALA A 225 0.38 10.04 -13.08
CA ALA A 225 -0.44 8.94 -13.58
C ALA A 225 -1.46 9.47 -14.61
N PRO A 226 -1.64 8.79 -15.76
CA PRO A 226 -2.67 9.17 -16.72
C PRO A 226 -4.06 9.07 -16.08
N GLU A 227 -4.93 10.06 -16.33
CA GLU A 227 -6.31 10.00 -15.85
C GLU A 227 -6.97 8.67 -16.27
N PRO A 228 -7.72 8.00 -15.37
CA PRO A 228 -8.43 6.79 -15.73
C PRO A 228 -9.41 7.12 -16.86
N THR A 229 -9.27 6.41 -17.98
CA THR A 229 -10.21 6.54 -19.09
C THR A 229 -11.57 6.02 -18.62
N PRO A 230 -12.67 6.81 -18.70
CA PRO A 230 -13.98 6.33 -18.30
C PRO A 230 -14.35 5.12 -19.17
N GLN A 231 -14.61 3.99 -18.52
CA GLN A 231 -15.19 2.83 -19.19
C GLN A 231 -16.66 3.17 -19.50
N GLY A 232 -17.00 3.21 -20.79
CA GLY A 232 -18.37 3.39 -21.28
C GLY A 232 -19.13 2.07 -21.40
#